data_AF-A0A6M0AWT0-F1
#
_entry.id   AF-A0A6M0AWT0-F1
#
_cell.length_a   1.000
_cell.length_b   1.000
_cell.length_c   1.000
_cell.angle_alpha   90.00
_cell.angle_beta   90.00
_cell.angle_gamma   90.00
#
_symmetry.space_group_name_H-M   'P 1'
#
loop_
_entity.id
_entity.type
_entity.pdbx_description
1 polymer ?
#
loop_
_entity_poly.entity_id
_entity_poly.type
_entity_poly.pdbx_seq_one_letter_code
_entity_poly.pdbx_strand_id
1 'polypeptide(L)' 'MLTNKIIAHRGASNCAKENTIEAYEKAIELGAD' A
#
# COMPACT_ATOMS: atom_id res chain seq x y z
N MET A 1 3.42 20.32 -8.46
CA MET A 1 2.97 19.18 -7.64
C MET A 1 4.10 18.16 -7.64
N LEU A 2 4.54 17.67 -6.48
CA LEU A 2 5.55 16.62 -6.42
C LEU A 2 4.94 15.33 -7.01
N THR A 3 5.65 14.68 -7.93
CA THR A 3 5.18 13.54 -8.75
C THR A 3 5.74 12.20 -8.28
N ASN A 4 6.24 12.14 -7.05
CA ASN A 4 6.89 10.92 -6.55
C ASN A 4 5.86 9.82 -6.35
N LYS A 5 6.17 8.63 -6.88
CA LYS A 5 5.35 7.44 -6.74
C LYS A 5 5.60 6.76 -5.38
N ILE A 6 4.54 6.43 -4.67
CA ILE A 6 4.54 5.75 -3.37
C ILE A 6 4.17 4.29 -3.60
N ILE A 7 5.16 3.39 -3.57
CA ILE A 7 4.93 1.96 -3.75
C ILE A 7 4.85 1.26 -2.39
N ALA A 8 3.71 0.64 -2.10
CA ALA A 8 3.50 -0.16 -0.90
C ALA A 8 4.12 -1.57 -1.08
N HIS A 9 5.34 -1.76 -0.59
CA HIS A 9 6.06 -3.03 -0.70
C HIS A 9 5.31 -4.16 0.01
N ARG A 10 4.79 -5.13 -0.79
CA ARG A 10 3.94 -6.26 -0.34
C ARG A 10 2.57 -5.83 0.23
N GLY A 11 2.05 -4.69 -0.22
CA GLY A 11 0.86 -4.04 0.35
C GLY A 11 1.21 -3.14 1.53
N ALA A 12 0.21 -2.67 2.27
CA ALA A 12 0.41 -1.91 3.51
C ALA A 12 0.83 -2.87 4.65
N SER A 13 2.01 -3.46 4.53
CA SER A 13 2.51 -4.57 5.37
C SER A 13 2.71 -4.21 6.85
N ASN A 14 2.69 -2.92 7.18
CA ASN A 14 2.71 -2.43 8.56
C ASN A 14 1.29 -2.30 9.17
N CYS A 15 0.25 -2.44 8.34
CA CYS A 15 -1.16 -2.30 8.73
C CYS A 15 -1.93 -3.63 8.60
N ALA A 16 -1.47 -4.53 7.73
CA ALA A 16 -2.03 -5.86 7.52
C ALA A 16 -0.91 -6.86 7.21
N LYS A 17 -1.21 -8.16 7.26
CA LYS A 17 -0.23 -9.21 6.97
C LYS A 17 0.28 -9.06 5.53
N GLU A 18 1.59 -9.09 5.34
CA GLU A 18 2.19 -8.92 4.02
C GLU A 18 1.69 -9.96 2.99
N ASN A 19 1.64 -9.56 1.72
CA ASN A 19 1.23 -10.41 0.60
C ASN A 19 -0.21 -10.97 0.69
N THR A 20 -1.12 -10.30 1.39
CA THR A 20 -2.54 -10.67 1.42
C THR A 20 -3.42 -9.63 0.74
N ILE A 21 -4.66 -10.02 0.39
CA ILE A 21 -5.65 -9.12 -0.22
C ILE A 21 -5.89 -7.91 0.67
N GLU A 22 -6.02 -8.12 1.99
CA GLU A 22 -6.28 -7.06 2.96
C GLU A 22 -5.14 -6.03 2.99
N ALA A 23 -3.88 -6.44 2.80
CA ALA A 23 -2.76 -5.51 2.72
C ALA A 23 -2.78 -4.68 1.43
N TYR A 24 -3.23 -5.25 0.31
CA TYR A 24 -3.39 -4.51 -0.94
C TYR A 24 -4.58 -3.55 -0.88
N GLU A 25 -5.71 -3.98 -0.34
CA GLU A 25 -6.89 -3.13 -0.09
C GLU A 25 -6.52 -1.94 0.80
N LYS A 26 -5.76 -2.19 1.87
CA LYS A 26 -5.30 -1.12 2.76
C LYS A 26 -4.32 -0.17 2.09
N ALA A 27 -3.46 -0.65 1.19
CA ALA A 27 -2.57 0.22 0.41
C ALA A 27 -3.36 1.15 -0.53
N ILE A 28 -4.43 0.64 -1.15
CA ILE A 28 -5.35 1.44 -1.98
C ILE A 28 -6.04 2.51 -1.13
N GLU A 29 -6.58 2.14 0.04
CA GLU A 29 -7.23 3.07 0.97
C GLU A 29 -6.30 4.21 1.42
N LEU A 30 -5.02 3.90 1.64
CA LEU A 30 -4.00 4.88 2.05
C LEU A 30 -3.47 5.74 0.89
N GLY A 31 -3.87 5.47 -0.35
CA GLY A 31 -3.47 6.25 -1.52
C GLY A 31 -2.06 5.94 -2.01
N ALA A 32 -1.59 4.70 -1.90
CA ALA A 32 -0.42 4.24 -2.63
C ALA A 32 -0.64 4.37 -4.15
N ASP A 33 0.44 4.59 -4.89
CA ASP A 33 0.44 4.71 -6.35
C ASP A 33 0.47 3.37 -7.09
#